data_AF-A0A0Q6YUY5-F1
#
_entry.id   AF-A0A0Q6YUY5-F1
#
_cell.length_a   1.000
_cell.length_b   1.000
_cell.length_c   1.000
_cell.angle_alpha   90.00
_cell.angle_beta   90.00
_cell.angle_gamma   90.00
#
_symmetry.space_group_name_H-M   'P 1'
#
loop_
_entity.id
_entity.type
_entity.pdbx_description
1 polymer ?
#
loop_
_entity_poly.entity_id
_entity_poly.type
_entity_poly.pdbx_seq_one_letter_code
_entity_poly.pdbx_strand_id
1 'polypeptide(L)'
;MAIELPEPFAALAEDLKADPTTDRARKLTAALKAVPELQRWLRSQRELTVRGLLDADHTAAELAPVLEVGKQRVYDIASGHVRNKSQKVSYQKD
;
A
#
# COMPACT_ATOMS: atom_id res chain seq x y z
N MET A 1 -11.11 0.64 16.00
CA MET A 1 -9.71 0.29 16.33
C MET A 1 -8.81 1.09 15.40
N ALA A 2 -7.86 1.86 15.94
CA ALA A 2 -6.84 2.52 15.12
C ALA A 2 -5.82 1.48 14.69
N ILE A 3 -5.36 1.54 13.43
CA ILE A 3 -4.38 0.59 12.90
C ILE A 3 -3.04 1.33 12.84
N GLU A 4 -2.04 0.83 13.56
CA GLU A 4 -0.76 1.50 13.76
C GLU A 4 0.18 1.34 12.55
N LEU A 5 1.06 2.32 12.32
CA LEU A 5 2.09 2.29 11.27
C LEU A 5 3.17 1.26 11.63
N PRO A 6 3.62 0.40 10.70
CA PRO A 6 4.67 -0.56 10.99
C PRO A 6 5.99 0.12 11.44
N GLU A 7 6.55 -0.40 12.52
CA GLU A 7 7.73 0.14 13.23
C GLU A 7 8.93 0.53 12.33
N PRO A 8 9.37 -0.26 11.32
CA PRO A 8 10.59 0.06 10.59
C PRO A 8 10.49 1.32 9.73
N PHE A 9 9.29 1.82 9.42
CA PHE A 9 9.11 3.02 8.61
C PHE A 9 9.12 4.31 9.42
N ALA A 10 8.71 4.25 10.69
CA ALA A 10 8.70 5.42 11.57
C ALA A 10 10.13 5.90 11.91
N ALA A 11 11.08 4.98 12.03
CA ALA A 11 12.47 5.29 12.42
C ALA A 11 13.37 5.82 11.29
N LEU A 12 12.99 5.61 10.02
CA LEU A 12 13.85 5.89 8.85
C LEU A 12 14.12 7.37 8.58
N ALA A 13 13.24 8.27 9.01
CA ALA A 13 13.34 9.70 8.66
C ALA A 13 14.63 10.35 9.20
N GLU A 14 15.09 9.91 10.37
CA GLU A 14 16.32 10.41 10.99
C GLU A 14 17.56 9.68 10.48
N ASP A 15 17.47 8.37 10.21
CA ASP A 15 18.58 7.59 9.65
C ASP A 15 18.99 8.02 8.23
N LEU A 16 18.07 8.62 7.45
CA LEU A 16 18.35 9.09 6.09
C LEU A 16 19.23 10.35 6.05
N LYS A 17 19.32 11.09 7.15
CA LYS A 17 20.14 12.31 7.27
C LYS A 17 21.56 12.03 7.77
N ALA A 18 21.82 10.87 8.34
CA ALA A 18 23.12 10.49 8.90
C ALA A 18 24.12 10.05 7.82
N ASP A 19 25.42 10.10 8.13
CA ASP A 19 26.48 9.62 7.23
C ASP A 19 26.31 8.14 6.86
N PRO A 20 26.86 7.68 5.72
CA PRO A 20 26.78 6.28 5.31
C PRO A 20 27.55 5.38 6.28
N THR A 21 26.83 4.60 7.09
CA THR A 21 27.40 3.60 8.02
C THR A 21 26.81 2.22 7.78
N THR A 22 27.49 1.18 8.26
CA THR A 22 26.99 -0.20 8.22
C THR A 22 25.69 -0.36 9.00
N ASP A 23 25.50 0.39 10.09
CA ASP A 23 24.25 0.41 10.85
C ASP A 23 23.09 0.97 10.01
N ARG A 24 23.32 2.09 9.31
CA ARG A 24 22.34 2.68 8.38
C ARG A 24 21.96 1.71 7.26
N ALA A 25 22.94 1.02 6.66
CA ALA A 25 22.69 0.01 5.63
C ALA A 25 21.82 -1.15 6.15
N ARG A 26 22.04 -1.60 7.39
CA ARG A 26 21.23 -2.63 8.05
C ARG A 26 19.79 -2.16 8.25
N LYS A 27 19.58 -0.95 8.77
CA LYS A 27 18.25 -0.38 9.00
C LYS A 27 17.47 -0.18 7.70
N LEU A 28 18.12 0.35 6.66
CA LEU A 28 17.53 0.47 5.32
C LEU A 28 17.14 -0.90 4.75
N THR A 29 17.98 -1.93 4.93
CA THR A 29 17.66 -3.30 4.50
C THR A 29 16.44 -3.86 5.25
N ALA A 30 16.35 -3.64 6.56
CA ALA A 30 15.19 -4.07 7.35
C ALA A 30 13.91 -3.37 6.89
N ALA A 31 13.97 -2.06 6.62
CA ALA A 31 12.86 -1.29 6.07
C ALA A 31 12.39 -1.81 4.70
N LEU A 32 13.33 -2.06 3.77
CA LEU A 32 13.00 -2.62 2.46
C LEU A 32 12.29 -3.97 2.58
N LYS A 33 12.72 -4.83 3.51
CA LYS A 33 12.05 -6.12 3.78
C LYS A 33 10.63 -5.96 4.33
N ALA A 34 10.35 -4.86 5.01
CA ALA A 34 9.02 -4.56 5.55
C ALA A 34 8.07 -3.91 4.53
N VAL A 35 8.55 -3.46 3.36
CA VAL A 35 7.72 -2.81 2.33
C VAL A 35 6.54 -3.66 1.89
N PRO A 36 6.67 -4.98 1.64
CA PRO A 36 5.52 -5.80 1.27
C PRO A 36 4.42 -5.81 2.32
N GLU A 37 4.79 -5.83 3.61
CA GLU A 37 3.85 -5.79 4.72
C GLU A 37 3.18 -4.41 4.83
N LEU A 38 3.96 -3.33 4.74
CA LEU A 38 3.43 -1.97 4.67
C LEU A 38 2.45 -1.79 3.50
N GLN A 39 2.76 -2.35 2.33
CA GLN A 39 1.85 -2.28 1.19
C GLN A 39 0.56 -3.05 1.43
N ARG A 40 0.58 -4.20 2.14
CA ARG A 40 -0.64 -4.91 2.52
C ARG A 40 -1.47 -4.05 3.47
N TRP A 41 -0.82 -3.49 4.49
CA TRP A 41 -1.46 -2.59 5.45
C TRP A 41 -2.11 -1.36 4.78
N LEU A 42 -1.38 -0.67 3.89
CA LEU A 42 -1.89 0.47 3.13
C LEU A 42 -3.09 0.10 2.24
N ARG A 43 -3.08 -1.10 1.64
CA ARG A 43 -4.23 -1.58 0.86
C ARG A 43 -5.46 -1.78 1.75
N SER A 44 -5.30 -2.35 2.93
CA SER A 44 -6.39 -2.48 3.92
C SER A 44 -6.89 -1.13 4.41
N GLN A 45 -6.01 -0.17 4.69
CA GLN A 45 -6.43 1.19 5.03
C GLN A 45 -7.23 1.83 3.89
N ARG A 46 -6.76 1.69 2.66
CA ARG A 46 -7.45 2.23 1.47
C ARG A 46 -8.82 1.62 1.30
N GLU A 47 -8.95 0.30 1.46
CA GLU A 47 -10.24 -0.40 1.41
C GLU A 47 -11.22 0.16 2.44
N LEU A 48 -10.80 0.24 3.71
CA LEU A 48 -11.64 0.75 4.79
C LEU A 48 -12.07 2.20 4.56
N THR A 49 -11.15 3.06 4.13
CA THR A 49 -11.45 4.47 3.86
C THR A 49 -12.42 4.62 2.69
N VAL A 50 -12.19 3.92 1.57
CA VAL A 50 -13.08 4.02 0.41
C VAL A 50 -14.46 3.44 0.72
N ARG A 51 -14.52 2.34 1.49
CA ARG A 51 -15.78 1.80 1.99
C ARG A 51 -16.52 2.83 2.85
N GLY A 52 -15.84 3.41 3.83
CA GLY A 52 -16.42 4.42 4.72
C GLY A 52 -16.93 5.66 3.99
N LEU A 53 -16.25 6.09 2.92
CA LEU A 53 -16.73 7.20 2.09
C LEU A 53 -18.02 6.84 1.33
N LEU A 54 -18.08 5.63 0.73
CA LEU A 54 -19.29 5.16 0.05
C LEU A 54 -20.46 4.99 1.02
N ASP A 55 -20.20 4.56 2.26
CA ASP A 55 -21.20 4.41 3.30
C ASP A 55 -21.69 5.77 3.85
N ALA A 56 -20.92 6.85 3.63
CA ALA A 56 -21.21 8.23 4.08
C ALA A 56 -21.82 9.13 2.97
N ASP A 57 -22.49 8.53 1.99
CA ASP A 57 -23.15 9.17 0.83
C ASP A 57 -22.23 9.69 -0.30
N HIS A 58 -20.92 9.40 -0.30
CA HIS A 58 -20.11 9.67 -1.49
C HIS A 58 -20.40 8.67 -2.61
N THR A 59 -20.39 9.14 -3.85
CA THR A 59 -20.58 8.28 -5.02
C THR A 59 -19.25 7.88 -5.65
N ALA A 60 -19.22 6.72 -6.33
CA ALA A 60 -18.05 6.33 -7.11
C ALA A 60 -17.72 7.32 -8.24
N ALA A 61 -18.67 8.15 -8.68
CA ALA A 61 -18.42 9.19 -9.67
C ALA A 61 -17.62 10.37 -9.08
N GLU A 62 -17.84 10.70 -7.82
CA GLU A 62 -17.08 11.72 -7.08
C GLU A 62 -15.70 11.21 -6.68
N LEU A 63 -15.61 9.94 -6.26
CA LEU A 63 -14.35 9.35 -5.76
C LEU A 63 -13.37 8.98 -6.88
N ALA A 64 -13.86 8.55 -8.05
CA ALA A 64 -13.04 8.15 -9.20
C ALA A 64 -11.95 9.16 -9.58
N PRO A 65 -12.25 10.46 -9.81
CA PRO A 65 -11.23 11.45 -10.15
C PRO A 65 -10.24 11.70 -9.00
N VAL A 66 -10.69 11.73 -7.74
CA VAL A 66 -9.83 11.95 -6.56
C VAL A 66 -8.84 10.80 -6.37
N LEU A 67 -9.27 9.57 -6.67
CA LEU A 67 -8.46 8.36 -6.53
C LEU A 67 -7.68 7.99 -7.80
N GLU A 68 -7.82 8.78 -8.87
CA GLU A 68 -7.23 8.54 -10.20
C GLU A 68 -7.52 7.12 -10.75
N VAL A 69 -8.75 6.65 -10.58
CA VAL A 69 -9.18 5.33 -11.06
C VAL A 69 -10.57 5.40 -11.70
N GLY A 70 -10.93 4.38 -12.49
CA GLY A 70 -12.30 4.25 -13.00
C GLY A 70 -13.32 3.94 -11.89
N LYS A 71 -14.59 4.28 -12.12
CA LYS A 71 -15.70 4.05 -11.16
C LYS A 71 -15.78 2.60 -10.67
N GLN A 72 -15.66 1.63 -11.57
CA GLN A 72 -15.65 0.20 -11.20
C GLN A 72 -14.55 -0.12 -10.19
N ARG A 73 -13.37 0.49 -10.37
CA ARG A 73 -12.23 0.25 -9.50
C ARG A 73 -12.45 0.78 -8.09
N VAL A 74 -13.27 1.83 -7.91
CA VAL A 74 -13.67 2.32 -6.58
C VAL A 74 -14.41 1.21 -5.80
N TYR A 75 -15.37 0.54 -6.44
CA TYR A 75 -16.09 -0.58 -5.83
C TYR A 75 -15.20 -1.80 -5.59
N ASP A 76 -14.30 -2.11 -6.51
CA ASP A 76 -13.33 -3.19 -6.32
C ASP A 76 -12.42 -2.92 -5.11
N ILE A 77 -12.03 -1.66 -4.89
CA ILE A 77 -11.23 -1.27 -3.72
C ILE A 77 -12.05 -1.41 -2.44
N ALA A 78 -13.29 -0.90 -2.41
CA ALA A 78 -14.16 -0.99 -1.24
C ALA A 78 -14.53 -2.42 -0.84
N SER A 79 -14.49 -3.35 -1.78
CA SER A 79 -14.76 -4.79 -1.57
C SER A 79 -13.51 -5.60 -1.22
N GLY A 80 -12.33 -4.97 -1.12
CA GLY A 80 -11.08 -5.68 -0.89
C GLY A 80 -10.66 -6.57 -2.07
N HIS A 81 -11.22 -6.37 -3.26
CA HIS A 81 -10.94 -7.19 -4.43
C HIS A 81 -9.51 -6.93 -4.94
N VAL A 82 -8.60 -7.82 -4.57
CA VAL A 82 -7.25 -7.87 -5.12
C VAL A 82 -7.34 -8.57 -6.48
N ARG A 83 -7.03 -7.85 -7.57
CA ARG A 83 -6.80 -8.48 -8.87
C ARG A 83 -5.58 -9.40 -8.72
N ASN A 84 -5.83 -10.69 -8.50
CA ASN A 84 -4.77 -11.69 -8.54
C ASN A 84 -4.36 -11.83 -10.01
N LYS A 85 -3.33 -11.07 -10.43
CA LYS A 85 -2.67 -11.29 -11.73
C LYS A 85 -1.70 -12.47 -11.59
N SER A 86 -2.23 -13.64 -11.23
CA SER A 86 -1.54 -14.90 -11.49
C SER A 86 -1.85 -15.32 -12.92
N GLN A 87 -1.12 -14.77 -13.89
CA GLN A 87 -1.12 -15.32 -15.25
C GLN A 87 0.27 -15.19 -15.91
N LYS A 88 0.96 -16.34 -15.87
CA LYS A 88 2.02 -16.84 -16.76
C LYS A 88 3.28 -15.99 -16.93
N VAL A 89 4.28 -16.25 -16.08
CA VAL A 89 5.68 -16.15 -16.49
C VAL A 89 6.00 -17.41 -17.29
N SER A 90 5.90 -17.34 -18.62
CA SER A 90 6.55 -18.31 -19.49
C SER A 90 8.03 -17.94 -19.57
N TYR A 91 8.86 -18.59 -18.75
CA TYR A 91 10.29 -18.69 -19.04
C TYR A 91 10.44 -19.62 -20.24
N GLN A 92 10.69 -19.06 -21.43
CA GLN A 92 11.39 -19.81 -22.47
C GLN A 92 12.88 -19.72 -22.17
N LYS A 93 13.48 -20.88 -21.96
CA LYS A 93 14.92 -21.11 -21.88
C LYS A 93 15.24 -21.99 -23.08
N ASP A 94 16.08 -21.47 -23.98
CA ASP A 94 17.24 -22.10 -24.61
C ASP A 94 17.69 -21.24 -25.81
#